data_AF-A0A7C8ZF70-F1
#
_entry.id   AF-A0A7C8ZF70-F1
#
_cell.length_a   1.000
_cell.length_b   1.000
_cell.length_c   1.000
_cell.angle_alpha   90.00
_cell.angle_beta   90.00
_cell.angle_gamma   90.00
#
_symmetry.space_group_name_H-M   'P 1'
#
loop_
_entity.id
_entity.type
_entity.pdbx_description
1 polymer ?
#
loop_
_entity_poly.entity_id
_entity_poly.type
_entity_poly.pdbx_seq_one_letter_code
_entity_poly.pdbx_strand_id
1 'polypeptide(L)'
;MLHRRLLHDDRAIGEPLNERVCILQDCKGLTIKGKYFVRLDRIGEGVRWRRTTGQEIYSPLISAFSELDMEDWKKNKVPFLSGFNDSYSLPENVAIITLQELDCGRTLLRLAHLYEIGEHEVLSAMAHVKLKKLFPEKEIT
;
A
#
# COMPACT_ATOMS: atom_id res chain seq x y z
N MET A 1 -10.10 18.20 8.03
CA MET A 1 -10.17 17.99 9.50
C MET A 1 -9.15 16.90 9.83
N LEU A 2 -8.14 17.18 10.67
CA LEU A 2 -6.99 16.26 10.85
C LEU A 2 -6.99 15.55 12.21
N HIS A 3 -7.52 16.22 13.24
CA HIS A 3 -7.64 15.67 14.59
C HIS A 3 -8.87 16.31 15.25
N ARG A 4 -9.49 15.61 16.20
CA ARG A 4 -10.67 16.06 16.92
C ARG A 4 -10.50 15.76 18.40
N ARG A 5 -11.03 16.66 19.22
CA ARG A 5 -11.18 16.48 20.66
C ARG A 5 -12.49 17.12 21.10
N LEU A 6 -13.32 16.35 21.77
CA LEU A 6 -14.58 16.77 22.35
C LEU A 6 -14.48 16.70 23.87
N LEU A 7 -15.17 17.61 24.55
CA LEU A 7 -15.27 17.61 26.02
C LEU A 7 -16.56 16.98 26.53
N HIS A 8 -17.53 16.80 25.64
CA HIS A 8 -18.83 16.22 25.93
C HIS A 8 -19.11 15.12 24.91
N ASP A 9 -19.82 14.08 25.35
CA ASP A 9 -20.34 13.04 24.48
C ASP A 9 -21.44 13.62 23.57
N ASP A 10 -21.45 13.19 22.31
CA ASP A 10 -22.48 13.51 21.33
C ASP A 10 -23.60 12.47 21.28
N ARG A 11 -23.80 11.76 22.40
CA ARG A 11 -24.88 10.80 22.70
C ARG A 11 -24.72 9.45 21.99
N ALA A 12 -23.49 9.05 21.70
CA ALA A 12 -23.22 7.79 21.03
C ALA A 12 -22.76 6.70 22.02
N ILE A 13 -21.74 6.99 22.82
CA ILE A 13 -20.97 5.96 23.55
C ILE A 13 -20.93 6.23 25.07
N GLY A 14 -21.36 7.41 25.53
CA GLY A 14 -21.35 7.76 26.96
C GLY A 14 -20.00 8.31 27.45
N GLU A 15 -19.07 8.59 26.54
CA GLU A 15 -17.79 9.23 26.84
C GLU A 15 -17.43 10.28 25.78
N PRO A 16 -16.76 11.40 26.15
CA PRO A 16 -16.30 12.37 25.18
C PRO A 16 -15.10 11.84 24.39
N LEU A 17 -15.00 12.17 23.10
CA LEU A 17 -13.80 11.93 22.29
C LEU A 17 -12.61 12.75 22.81
N ASN A 18 -11.94 12.28 23.86
CA ASN A 18 -10.96 13.02 24.64
C ASN A 18 -9.70 12.17 24.88
N GLU A 19 -9.13 11.66 23.79
CA GLU A 19 -7.95 10.78 23.82
C GLU A 19 -6.76 11.44 24.53
N ARG A 20 -6.12 10.69 25.43
CA ARG A 20 -5.00 11.14 26.25
C ARG A 20 -3.91 10.08 26.30
N VAL A 21 -2.68 10.54 26.47
CA VAL A 21 -1.51 9.70 26.76
C VAL A 21 -0.98 10.13 28.13
N CYS A 22 -0.84 9.17 29.04
CA CYS A 22 -0.38 9.41 30.40
C CYS A 22 0.98 8.73 30.62
N ILE A 23 1.95 9.48 31.15
CA ILE A 23 3.22 8.94 31.63
C ILE A 23 3.31 9.29 33.11
N LEU A 24 3.42 8.26 33.97
CA LEU A 24 3.27 8.40 35.43
C LEU A 24 1.92 9.07 35.77
N GLN A 25 1.96 10.25 36.38
CA GLN A 25 0.77 11.04 36.77
C GLN A 25 0.52 12.25 35.85
N ASP A 26 1.32 12.43 34.80
CA ASP A 26 1.14 13.51 33.82
C ASP A 26 0.41 12.99 32.59
N CYS A 27 -0.83 13.47 32.39
CA CYS A 27 -1.67 13.12 31.26
C CYS A 27 -1.80 14.29 30.30
N LYS A 28 -1.44 14.06 29.04
CA LYS A 28 -1.54 15.05 27.96
C LYS A 28 -2.50 14.55 26.87
N GLY A 29 -3.06 15.50 26.11
CA GLY A 29 -3.89 15.15 24.95
C GLY A 29 -3.07 14.38 23.91
N LEU A 30 -3.73 13.46 23.20
CA LEU A 30 -3.10 12.70 22.13
C LEU A 30 -2.46 13.64 21.10
N THR A 31 -1.23 13.34 20.71
CA THR A 31 -0.56 14.01 19.59
C THR A 31 -0.48 13.04 18.42
N ILE A 32 -1.08 13.42 17.30
CA ILE A 32 -1.00 12.64 16.06
C ILE A 32 0.08 13.20 15.14
N LYS A 33 0.69 12.34 14.34
CA LYS A 33 1.62 12.72 13.27
C LYS A 33 1.15 12.06 11.97
N GLY A 34 1.03 12.85 10.91
CA GLY A 34 0.59 12.38 9.60
C GLY A 34 1.30 13.12 8.48
N LYS A 35 1.05 12.67 7.24
CA LYS A 35 1.55 13.29 6.01
C LYS A 35 0.39 13.52 5.05
N TYR A 36 0.43 14.62 4.32
CA TYR A 36 -0.49 14.91 3.24
C TYR A 36 0.34 15.27 2.01
N PHE A 37 -0.15 14.85 0.85
CA PHE A 37 0.52 15.07 -0.42
C PHE A 37 -0.40 15.94 -1.27
N VAL A 38 0.15 17.04 -1.78
CA VAL A 38 -0.55 17.97 -2.66
C VAL A 38 0.32 18.14 -3.89
N ARG A 39 -0.30 18.02 -5.06
CA ARG A 39 0.35 18.24 -6.35
C ARG A 39 -0.56 19.08 -7.23
N LEU A 40 0.06 19.98 -7.98
CA LEU A 40 -0.60 20.80 -8.99
C LEU A 40 -0.25 20.22 -10.35
N ASP A 41 -1.26 19.74 -11.07
CA ASP A 41 -1.13 19.20 -12.42
C ASP A 41 -2.06 19.95 -13.38
N ARG A 42 -1.78 19.84 -14.68
CA ARG A 42 -2.70 20.30 -15.71
C ARG A 42 -4.01 19.51 -15.63
N ILE A 43 -5.09 20.12 -16.12
CA ILE A 43 -6.39 19.46 -16.22
C ILE A 43 -6.22 18.17 -17.05
N GLY A 44 -6.66 17.04 -16.50
CA GLY A 44 -6.52 15.71 -17.10
C GLY A 44 -5.30 14.90 -16.61
N GLU A 45 -4.21 15.54 -16.20
CA GLU A 45 -2.95 14.84 -15.86
C GLU A 45 -2.88 14.37 -14.40
N GLY A 46 -3.55 15.10 -13.50
CA GLY A 46 -3.48 14.80 -12.06
C GLY A 46 -4.09 13.44 -11.68
N VAL A 47 -4.90 12.84 -12.54
CA VAL A 47 -5.52 11.52 -12.32
C VAL A 47 -4.43 10.45 -12.18
N ARG A 48 -3.39 10.48 -13.03
CA ARG A 48 -2.32 9.48 -13.03
C ARG A 48 -1.57 9.52 -11.71
N TRP A 49 -1.22 10.73 -11.27
CA TRP A 49 -0.56 10.93 -9.99
C TRP A 49 -1.41 10.45 -8.81
N ARG A 50 -2.72 10.77 -8.77
CA ARG A 50 -3.60 10.31 -7.69
C ARG A 50 -3.66 8.79 -7.58
N ARG A 51 -3.77 8.08 -8.71
CA ARG A 51 -3.86 6.61 -8.72
C ARG A 51 -2.52 5.96 -8.37
N THR A 52 -1.44 6.35 -9.04
CA THR A 52 -0.11 5.77 -8.82
C THR A 52 0.42 6.08 -7.42
N THR A 53 0.46 7.36 -7.03
CA THR A 53 0.97 7.75 -5.70
C THR A 53 0.03 7.32 -4.59
N GLY A 54 -1.28 7.25 -4.84
CA GLY A 54 -2.23 6.67 -3.88
C GLY A 54 -1.89 5.22 -3.54
N GLN A 55 -1.53 4.42 -4.55
CA GLN A 55 -1.12 3.03 -4.34
C GLN A 55 0.23 2.91 -3.65
N GLU A 56 1.20 3.76 -3.98
CA GLU A 56 2.52 3.81 -3.30
C GLU A 56 2.39 4.19 -1.81
N ILE A 57 1.47 5.11 -1.48
CA ILE A 57 1.17 5.47 -0.09
C ILE A 57 0.50 4.31 0.65
N TYR A 58 -0.41 3.59 -0.02
CA TYR A 58 -1.09 2.43 0.55
C TYR A 58 -0.14 1.24 0.77
N SER A 59 0.84 1.05 -0.10
CA SER A 59 1.81 -0.05 -0.07
C SER A 59 3.25 0.46 -0.08
N PRO A 60 3.75 1.01 1.04
CA PRO A 60 5.11 1.51 1.12
C PRO A 60 6.15 0.39 1.09
N LEU A 61 7.40 0.74 0.75
CA LEU A 61 8.52 -0.18 0.84
C LEU A 61 8.74 -0.62 2.30
N ILE A 62 8.92 -1.94 2.49
CA ILE A 62 9.23 -2.52 3.80
C ILE A 62 10.75 -2.53 3.98
N SER A 63 11.23 -1.83 5.00
CA SER A 63 12.65 -1.85 5.37
C SER A 63 12.92 -2.95 6.41
N ALA A 64 13.91 -3.80 6.13
CA ALA A 64 14.40 -4.81 7.07
C ALA A 64 15.86 -4.51 7.43
N PHE A 65 16.21 -4.68 8.70
CA PHE A 65 17.54 -4.41 9.23
C PHE A 65 18.07 -5.66 9.93
N SER A 66 19.35 -5.96 9.72
CA SER A 66 20.07 -7.04 10.41
C SER A 66 21.48 -6.56 10.71
N GLU A 67 22.01 -6.96 11.86
CA GLU A 67 23.41 -6.75 12.20
C GLU A 67 24.21 -7.94 11.65
N LEU A 68 25.08 -7.68 10.66
CA LEU A 68 25.91 -8.67 10.01
C LEU A 68 27.27 -8.05 9.69
N ASP A 69 28.32 -8.83 9.84
CA ASP A 69 29.63 -8.46 9.34
C ASP A 69 29.60 -8.40 7.81
N MET A 70 30.37 -7.46 7.24
CA MET A 70 30.37 -7.20 5.80
C MET A 70 30.73 -8.43 4.96
N GLU A 71 31.59 -9.31 5.50
CA GLU A 71 32.00 -10.54 4.83
C GLU A 71 30.90 -11.61 4.84
N ASP A 72 30.13 -11.72 5.93
CA ASP A 72 28.99 -12.64 6.02
C ASP A 72 27.80 -12.15 5.19
N TRP A 73 27.62 -10.83 5.09
CA TRP A 73 26.64 -10.22 4.19
C TRP A 73 26.94 -10.51 2.71
N LYS A 74 28.20 -10.38 2.28
CA LYS A 74 28.60 -10.67 0.89
C LYS A 74 28.39 -12.14 0.51
N LYS A 75 28.62 -13.07 1.45
CA LYS A 75 28.48 -14.53 1.21
C LYS A 75 27.03 -14.99 1.09
N ASN A 76 26.12 -14.40 1.86
CA ASN A 76 24.72 -14.87 1.97
C ASN A 76 23.72 -14.08 1.12
N LYS A 77 24.20 -13.28 0.15
CA LYS A 77 23.33 -12.33 -0.55
C LYS A 77 22.46 -13.03 -1.60
N VAL A 78 21.14 -13.02 -1.38
CA VAL A 78 20.14 -12.99 -2.48
C VAL A 78 19.80 -11.52 -2.70
N PRO A 79 20.42 -10.82 -3.66
CA PRO A 79 20.35 -9.36 -3.76
C PRO A 79 18.97 -8.84 -4.18
N PHE A 80 18.17 -9.67 -4.83
CA PHE A 80 16.85 -9.34 -5.33
C PHE A 80 16.05 -10.64 -5.46
N LEU A 81 14.84 -10.67 -4.90
CA LEU A 81 13.89 -11.74 -5.12
C LEU A 81 12.59 -11.11 -5.60
N SER A 82 12.16 -11.51 -6.79
CA SER A 82 10.86 -11.17 -7.35
C SER A 82 10.10 -12.46 -7.60
N GLY A 83 8.81 -12.47 -7.26
CA GLY A 83 7.93 -13.56 -7.67
C GLY A 83 7.60 -13.53 -9.17
N PHE A 84 7.89 -12.42 -9.85
CA PHE A 84 7.60 -12.25 -11.27
C PHE A 84 8.80 -12.65 -12.13
N ASN A 85 8.54 -12.95 -13.40
CA ASN A 85 9.59 -13.03 -14.40
C ASN A 85 10.35 -11.69 -14.51
N ASP A 86 11.68 -11.71 -14.60
CA ASP A 86 12.57 -10.53 -14.63
C ASP A 86 12.18 -9.44 -15.66
N SER A 87 11.55 -9.85 -16.77
CA SER A 87 11.13 -8.93 -17.84
C SER A 87 9.69 -8.43 -17.73
N TYR A 88 8.98 -8.78 -16.65
CA TYR A 88 7.54 -8.55 -16.52
C TYR A 88 7.19 -7.62 -15.37
N SER A 89 6.47 -6.55 -15.69
CA SER A 89 5.76 -5.70 -14.76
C SER A 89 4.25 -5.78 -15.01
N LEU A 90 3.47 -5.48 -13.98
CA LEU A 90 2.04 -5.25 -14.15
C LEU A 90 1.81 -4.00 -15.02
N PRO A 91 0.74 -3.97 -15.82
CA PRO A 91 0.28 -2.73 -16.44
C PRO A 91 0.11 -1.62 -15.40
N GLU A 92 0.45 -0.38 -15.74
CA GLU A 92 0.39 0.76 -14.80
C GLU A 92 -1.01 1.03 -14.24
N ASN A 93 -2.06 0.56 -14.91
CA ASN A 93 -3.44 0.67 -14.50
C ASN A 93 -3.96 -0.54 -13.70
N VAL A 94 -3.08 -1.47 -13.30
CA VAL A 94 -3.45 -2.65 -12.50
C VAL A 94 -2.59 -2.78 -11.25
N ALA A 95 -3.22 -3.06 -10.10
CA ALA A 95 -2.53 -3.42 -8.86
C ALA A 95 -3.00 -4.78 -8.32
N ILE A 96 -2.09 -5.50 -7.66
CA ILE A 96 -2.45 -6.65 -6.81
C ILE A 96 -2.96 -6.09 -5.49
N ILE A 97 -4.25 -6.31 -5.20
CA ILE A 97 -4.87 -5.87 -3.94
C ILE A 97 -4.99 -7.03 -2.94
N THR A 98 -4.83 -8.27 -3.39
CA THR A 98 -4.77 -9.45 -2.52
C THR A 98 -3.90 -10.51 -3.17
N LEU A 99 -2.92 -11.02 -2.43
CA LEU A 99 -2.23 -12.27 -2.69
C LEU A 99 -2.13 -12.99 -1.35
N GLN A 100 -2.89 -14.07 -1.20
CA GLN A 100 -3.03 -14.75 0.09
C GLN A 100 -3.06 -16.27 -0.09
N GLU A 101 -2.26 -16.98 0.69
CA GLU A 101 -2.36 -18.43 0.83
C GLU A 101 -3.59 -18.79 1.68
N LEU A 102 -4.33 -19.78 1.21
CA LEU A 102 -5.49 -20.37 1.86
C LEU A 102 -5.20 -21.84 2.20
N ASP A 103 -6.11 -22.48 2.94
CA ASP A 103 -5.98 -23.89 3.29
C ASP A 103 -5.89 -24.79 2.06
N CYS A 104 -5.15 -25.89 2.23
CA CYS A 104 -4.95 -26.95 1.24
C CYS A 104 -4.20 -26.47 -0.02
N GLY A 105 -3.24 -25.56 0.13
CA GLY A 105 -2.39 -25.10 -0.98
C GLY A 105 -3.12 -24.22 -2.01
N ARG A 106 -4.30 -23.71 -1.66
CA ARG A 106 -5.05 -22.78 -2.51
C ARG A 106 -4.50 -21.37 -2.33
N THR A 107 -4.57 -20.55 -3.37
CA THR A 107 -4.14 -19.15 -3.32
C THR A 107 -5.26 -18.25 -3.82
N LEU A 108 -5.54 -17.17 -3.09
CA LEU A 108 -6.45 -16.11 -3.49
C LEU A 108 -5.66 -14.95 -4.10
N LEU A 109 -5.94 -14.66 -5.37
CA LEU A 109 -5.43 -13.50 -6.07
C LEU A 109 -6.58 -12.56 -6.43
N ARG A 110 -6.42 -11.27 -6.11
CA ARG A 110 -7.30 -10.20 -6.60
C ARG A 110 -6.48 -9.10 -7.26
N LEU A 111 -6.87 -8.76 -8.48
CA LEU A 111 -6.30 -7.68 -9.29
C LEU A 111 -7.35 -6.57 -9.41
N ALA A 112 -6.93 -5.31 -9.24
CA ALA A 112 -7.81 -4.16 -9.38
C ALA A 112 -7.34 -3.28 -10.53
N HIS A 113 -8.29 -2.85 -11.36
CA HIS A 113 -8.07 -1.75 -12.30
C HIS A 113 -8.15 -0.42 -11.53
N LEU A 114 -7.11 0.41 -11.62
CA LEU A 114 -6.98 1.60 -10.78
C LEU A 114 -7.78 2.80 -11.28
N TYR A 115 -8.14 2.81 -12.56
CA TYR A 115 -8.79 3.96 -13.22
C TYR A 115 -10.25 3.67 -13.52
N GLU A 116 -11.06 4.72 -13.42
CA GLU A 116 -12.46 4.71 -13.87
C GLU A 116 -12.55 4.90 -15.38
N ILE A 117 -13.74 4.65 -15.94
CA ILE A 117 -14.00 4.83 -17.38
C ILE A 117 -13.83 6.30 -17.75
N GLY A 118 -12.97 6.58 -18.74
CA GLY A 118 -12.72 7.95 -19.23
C GLY A 118 -11.93 8.85 -18.28
N GLU A 119 -11.41 8.33 -17.17
CA GLU A 119 -10.61 9.11 -16.22
C GLU A 119 -9.25 9.55 -16.81
N HIS A 120 -8.62 8.68 -17.61
CA HIS A 120 -7.35 8.94 -18.29
C HIS A 120 -7.39 8.34 -19.71
N GLU A 121 -6.90 9.08 -20.71
CA GLU A 121 -6.96 8.67 -22.13
C GLU A 121 -6.40 7.27 -22.39
N VAL A 122 -5.20 6.99 -21.88
CA VAL A 122 -4.53 5.68 -22.04
C VAL A 122 -4.84 4.69 -20.90
N LEU A 123 -4.76 5.14 -19.64
CA LEU A 123 -4.78 4.23 -18.48
C LEU A 123 -6.19 3.76 -18.08
N SER A 124 -7.25 4.39 -18.60
CA SER A 124 -8.62 3.88 -18.45
C SER A 124 -8.97 2.76 -19.43
N ALA A 125 -8.08 2.43 -20.39
CA ALA A 125 -8.31 1.38 -21.37
C ALA A 125 -8.15 -0.04 -20.78
N MET A 126 -8.64 -1.05 -21.49
CA MET A 126 -8.55 -2.45 -21.08
C MET A 126 -7.09 -2.88 -20.84
N ALA A 127 -6.84 -3.53 -19.70
CA ALA A 127 -5.55 -4.09 -19.34
C ALA A 127 -5.54 -5.62 -19.40
N HIS A 128 -4.38 -6.21 -19.71
CA HIS A 128 -4.18 -7.65 -19.71
C HIS A 128 -3.06 -8.04 -18.75
N VAL A 129 -3.32 -8.99 -17.85
CA VAL A 129 -2.33 -9.54 -16.93
C VAL A 129 -1.98 -10.96 -17.33
N LYS A 130 -0.68 -11.26 -17.43
CA LYS A 130 -0.17 -12.57 -17.83
C LYS A 130 0.18 -13.38 -16.58
N LEU A 131 -0.78 -14.15 -16.06
CA LEU A 131 -0.59 -14.90 -14.80
C LEU A 131 0.61 -15.86 -14.82
N LYS A 132 0.91 -16.51 -15.95
CA LYS A 132 2.11 -17.36 -16.12
C LYS A 132 3.44 -16.59 -15.98
N LYS A 133 3.44 -15.27 -16.22
CA LYS A 133 4.61 -14.41 -15.98
C LYS A 133 4.65 -13.86 -14.55
N LEU A 134 3.49 -13.80 -13.90
CA LEU A 134 3.36 -13.39 -12.50
C LEU A 134 3.83 -14.49 -11.54
N PHE A 135 3.67 -15.75 -11.93
CA PHE A 135 4.11 -16.93 -11.18
C PHE A 135 4.87 -17.91 -12.10
N PRO A 136 6.09 -17.56 -12.56
CA PRO A 136 6.83 -18.36 -13.52
C PRO A 136 7.27 -19.74 -12.98
N GLU A 137 7.44 -19.85 -11.67
CA GLU A 137 7.85 -21.08 -10.99
C GLU A 137 6.68 -21.94 -10.49
N LYS A 138 5.44 -21.55 -10.83
CA LYS A 138 4.23 -22.27 -10.40
C LYS A 138 3.40 -22.67 -11.61
N GLU A 139 2.90 -23.90 -11.57
CA GLU A 139 1.84 -24.34 -12.45
C GLU A 139 0.50 -23.89 -11.85
N ILE A 140 -0.27 -23.13 -12.61
CA ILE A 140 -1.59 -22.64 -12.20
C ILE A 140 -2.63 -23.67 -12.66
N THR A 141 -3.19 -24.41 -11.70
CA THR A 141 -4.17 -25.48 -11.90
C THR A 141 -5.57 -25.09 -11.45
#